data_AF-A0AAN7LS42-F1
#
_entry.id   AF-A0AAN7LS42-F1
#
_cell.length_a   1.000
_cell.length_b   1.000
_cell.length_c   1.000
_cell.angle_alpha   90.00
_cell.angle_beta   90.00
_cell.angle_gamma   90.00
#
_symmetry.space_group_name_H-M   'P 1'
#
loop_
_entity.id
_entity.type
_entity.pdbx_description
1 polymer ?
#
loop_
_entity_poly.entity_id
_entity_poly.type
_entity_poly.pdbx_seq_one_letter_code
_entity_poly.pdbx_strand_id
1 'polypeptide(L)'
;MFTDCFNCLPVAALIDDKILCMHGGLSPDLLNLDQIREIQRPTEIPDYGLLCDLLWSDPDPSIQGWADSDHGVSCTFGPDKVAEFQKKNYLDLICRGHQIVN
;
A
#
# COMPACT_ATOMS: atom_id res chain seq x y z
N MET A 1 -22.12 -4.96 -12.71
CA MET A 1 -22.02 -3.57 -13.23
C MET A 1 -21.12 -2.70 -12.35
N PHE A 2 -21.41 -2.47 -11.06
CA PHE A 2 -20.52 -1.67 -10.20
C PHE A 2 -19.21 -2.38 -9.85
N THR A 3 -19.26 -3.66 -9.51
CA THR A 3 -18.06 -4.48 -9.23
C THR A 3 -17.08 -4.47 -10.40
N ASP A 4 -17.59 -4.61 -11.63
CA ASP A 4 -16.77 -4.58 -12.84
C ASP A 4 -16.03 -3.23 -12.99
N CYS A 5 -16.69 -2.12 -12.64
CA CYS A 5 -16.08 -0.79 -12.60
C CYS A 5 -15.00 -0.70 -11.51
N PHE A 6 -15.27 -1.18 -10.30
CA PHE A 6 -14.31 -1.17 -9.20
C PHE A 6 -13.05 -2.00 -9.50
N ASN A 7 -13.22 -3.15 -10.14
CA ASN A 7 -12.12 -4.02 -10.56
C ASN A 7 -11.19 -3.34 -11.59
N CYS A 8 -11.61 -2.22 -12.19
CA CYS A 8 -10.81 -1.43 -13.13
C CYS A 8 -10.10 -0.22 -12.49
N LEU A 9 -10.32 0.08 -11.20
CA LEU A 9 -9.73 1.25 -10.56
C LEU A 9 -8.20 1.16 -10.48
N PRO A 10 -7.47 2.27 -10.66
CA PRO A 10 -6.05 2.32 -10.32
C PRO A 10 -5.87 2.18 -8.81
N VAL A 11 -4.73 1.61 -8.39
CA VAL A 11 -4.50 1.25 -6.98
C VAL A 11 -3.53 2.18 -6.26
N ALA A 12 -2.76 2.97 -7.00
CA ALA A 12 -1.87 3.99 -6.46
C ALA A 12 -1.67 5.15 -7.45
N ALA A 13 -1.14 6.26 -6.96
CA ALA A 13 -0.73 7.41 -7.77
C ALA A 13 0.64 7.90 -7.32
N LEU A 14 1.46 8.37 -8.26
CA LEU A 14 2.73 9.03 -7.99
C LEU A 14 2.63 10.50 -8.42
N ILE A 15 2.84 11.43 -7.49
CA ILE A 15 2.74 12.88 -7.71
C ILE A 15 4.16 13.46 -7.69
N ASP A 16 4.50 14.20 -8.75
CA ASP A 16 5.79 14.86 -8.95
C ASP A 16 7.02 13.95 -8.72
N ASP A 17 6.87 12.64 -8.99
CA ASP A 17 7.88 11.62 -8.71
C ASP A 17 8.34 11.53 -7.24
N LYS A 18 7.59 12.14 -6.31
CA LYS A 18 7.97 12.32 -4.91
C LYS A 18 6.96 11.82 -3.89
N ILE A 19 5.67 11.87 -4.21
CA ILE A 19 4.62 11.49 -3.27
C ILE A 19 3.89 10.27 -3.82
N LEU A 20 4.00 9.15 -3.11
CA LEU A 20 3.27 7.94 -3.45
C LEU A 20 1.97 7.88 -2.64
N CYS A 21 0.84 7.81 -3.33
CA CYS A 21 -0.49 7.77 -2.77
C CYS A 21 -1.13 6.39 -2.96
N MET A 22 -1.70 5.81 -1.91
CA MET A 22 -2.50 4.56 -1.96
C MET A 22 -3.56 4.55 -0.85
N HIS A 23 -4.49 3.59 -0.85
CA HIS A 23 -5.53 3.57 0.17
C HIS A 23 -5.02 3.07 1.53
N GLY A 24 -4.45 1.86 1.55
CA GLY A 24 -3.88 1.19 2.72
C GLY A 24 -2.46 1.69 2.99
N GLY A 25 -1.45 0.94 2.56
CA GLY A 25 -0.07 1.27 2.85
C GLY A 25 0.94 0.35 2.16
N LEU A 26 2.12 0.19 2.77
CA LEU A 26 3.21 -0.58 2.21
C LEU A 26 2.98 -2.10 2.29
N SER A 27 3.63 -2.83 1.38
CA SER A 27 3.64 -4.30 1.35
C SER A 27 5.06 -4.83 1.51
N PRO A 28 5.28 -5.96 2.21
CA PRO A 28 6.56 -6.67 2.17
C PRO A 28 6.94 -7.13 0.75
N ASP A 29 5.95 -7.27 -0.14
CA ASP A 29 6.15 -7.67 -1.54
C ASP A 29 6.44 -6.46 -2.45
N LEU A 30 6.26 -5.22 -1.98
CA LEU A 30 6.50 -4.01 -2.75
C LEU A 30 7.98 -3.58 -2.66
N LEU A 31 8.79 -4.06 -3.60
CA LEU A 31 10.21 -3.76 -3.68
C LEU A 31 10.51 -2.52 -4.53
N ASN A 32 9.72 -2.26 -5.56
CA ASN A 32 9.83 -1.10 -6.45
C ASN A 32 8.47 -0.71 -7.05
N LEU A 33 8.38 0.48 -7.65
CA LEU A 33 7.11 1.02 -8.17
C LEU A 33 6.60 0.33 -9.46
N ASP A 34 7.45 -0.38 -10.20
CA ASP A 34 7.03 -1.07 -11.43
C ASP A 34 6.10 -2.25 -11.13
N GLN A 35 6.27 -2.90 -9.98
CA GLN A 35 5.36 -3.98 -9.54
C GLN A 35 3.89 -3.51 -9.43
N ILE A 36 3.66 -2.23 -9.10
CA ILE A 36 2.30 -1.66 -9.07
C ILE A 36 1.76 -1.48 -10.50
N ARG A 37 2.62 -1.10 -11.45
CA ARG A 37 2.26 -0.90 -12.86
C ARG A 37 1.93 -2.21 -13.57
N GLU A 38 2.50 -3.32 -13.10
CA GLU A 38 2.29 -4.65 -13.65
C GLU A 38 0.96 -5.31 -13.22
N ILE A 39 0.27 -4.74 -12.21
CA ILE A 39 -1.05 -5.24 -11.76
C ILE A 39 -2.05 -5.11 -12.92
N GLN A 40 -2.43 -6.27 -13.46
CA GLN A 40 -3.41 -6.34 -14.55
C GLN A 40 -4.80 -6.03 -14.02
N ARG A 41 -5.57 -5.30 -14.83
CA ARG A 41 -6.98 -4.98 -14.57
C ARG A 41 -7.82 -5.45 -15.77
N PRO A 42 -9.07 -5.89 -15.57
CA PRO A 42 -9.80 -5.94 -14.30
C PRO A 42 -9.27 -7.03 -13.37
N THR A 43 -9.25 -6.77 -12.06
CA THR A 43 -8.87 -7.76 -11.04
C THR A 43 -9.73 -7.62 -9.80
N GLU A 44 -10.03 -8.75 -9.16
CA GLU A 44 -10.56 -8.76 -7.80
C GLU A 44 -9.40 -8.58 -6.81
N ILE A 45 -9.72 -8.14 -5.59
CA ILE A 45 -8.73 -7.99 -4.51
C ILE A 45 -8.49 -9.40 -3.92
N PRO A 46 -7.25 -9.92 -3.96
CA PRO A 46 -6.93 -11.21 -3.35
C PRO A 46 -6.93 -11.12 -1.82
N ASP A 47 -7.00 -12.26 -1.14
CA ASP A 47 -6.93 -12.33 0.33
C ASP A 47 -5.53 -12.01 0.90
N TYR A 48 -4.49 -12.02 0.06
CA TYR A 48 -3.09 -11.78 0.44
C TYR A 48 -2.26 -11.21 -0.72
N GLY A 49 -1.08 -10.68 -0.38
CA GLY A 49 -0.08 -10.19 -1.33
C GLY A 49 -0.25 -8.72 -1.70
N LEU A 50 0.57 -8.26 -2.65
CA LEU A 50 0.75 -6.85 -2.98
C LEU A 50 -0.54 -6.03 -3.12
N LEU A 51 -1.52 -6.50 -3.91
CA LEU A 51 -2.76 -5.76 -4.12
C LEU A 51 -3.61 -5.67 -2.84
N CYS A 52 -3.62 -6.73 -2.03
CA CYS A 52 -4.29 -6.71 -0.73
C CYS A 52 -3.64 -5.65 0.18
N ASP A 53 -2.31 -5.67 0.28
CA ASP A 53 -1.58 -4.81 1.21
C ASP A 53 -1.64 -3.32 0.84
N LEU A 54 -1.62 -2.99 -0.46
CA LEU A 54 -1.80 -1.61 -0.94
C LEU A 54 -3.15 -1.01 -0.53
N LEU A 55 -4.14 -1.86 -0.24
CA LEU A 55 -5.49 -1.46 0.13
C LEU A 55 -5.79 -1.62 1.63
N TRP A 56 -5.09 -2.52 2.34
CA TRP A 56 -5.45 -2.93 3.70
C TRP A 56 -4.37 -2.79 4.77
N SER A 57 -3.10 -2.55 4.40
CA SER A 57 -2.04 -2.42 5.40
C SER A 57 -2.10 -1.06 6.13
N ASP A 58 -1.59 -1.06 7.37
CA ASP A 58 -1.59 0.11 8.25
C ASP A 58 -0.20 0.43 8.84
N PRO A 59 0.14 1.71 9.02
CA PRO A 59 1.32 2.07 9.79
C PRO A 59 1.07 1.83 11.28
N ASP A 60 2.07 1.29 11.98
CA ASP A 60 2.07 1.18 13.44
C ASP A 60 3.38 1.79 14.01
N PRO A 61 3.31 2.92 14.74
CA PRO A 61 4.50 3.59 15.28
C PRO A 61 5.15 2.82 16.43
N SER A 62 4.49 1.79 16.98
CA SER A 62 4.97 1.02 18.12
C SER A 62 5.81 -0.20 17.74
N ILE A 63 5.84 -0.57 16.45
CA ILE A 63 6.58 -1.73 15.96
C ILE A 63 7.82 -1.33 15.16
N GLN A 64 8.73 -2.30 15.02
CA GLN A 64 9.84 -2.23 14.06
C GLN A 64 9.66 -3.35 13.04
N GLY A 65 9.73 -3.02 11.75
CA GLY A 65 9.55 -3.98 10.67
C GLY A 65 8.09 -4.20 10.29
N TRP A 66 7.70 -5.47 10.16
CA TRP A 66 6.36 -5.90 9.76
C TRP A 66 5.72 -6.71 10.90
N ALA A 67 4.41 -6.60 11.06
CA ALA A 67 3.63 -7.46 11.94
C ALA A 67 2.27 -7.78 11.31
N ASP A 68 1.56 -8.77 11.86
CA ASP A 68 0.21 -9.12 11.41
C ASP A 68 -0.77 -8.01 11.81
N SER A 69 -1.77 -7.76 10.96
CA SER A 69 -2.82 -6.77 11.25
C SER A 69 -3.88 -7.31 12.20
N ASP A 70 -4.29 -6.48 13.16
CA ASP A 70 -5.44 -6.77 14.04
C ASP A 70 -6.77 -6.86 13.28
N HIS A 71 -6.82 -6.36 12.04
CA HIS A 71 -7.97 -6.51 11.13
C HIS A 71 -8.11 -7.95 10.58
N GLY A 72 -7.13 -8.83 10.82
CA GLY A 72 -7.13 -10.21 10.31
C GLY A 72 -6.87 -10.32 8.81
N VAL A 73 -6.49 -9.22 8.16
CA VAL A 73 -6.12 -9.13 6.74
C VAL A 73 -4.91 -8.20 6.60
N SER A 74 -3.98 -8.56 5.70
CA SER A 74 -2.73 -7.82 5.49
C SER A 74 -1.86 -7.69 6.76
N CYS A 75 -1.02 -6.66 6.81
CA CYS A 75 0.02 -6.44 7.80
C CYS A 75 0.02 -4.99 8.32
N THR A 76 0.69 -4.79 9.45
CA THR A 76 1.14 -3.48 9.90
C THR A 76 2.63 -3.28 9.60
N PHE A 77 3.05 -2.02 9.46
CA PHE A 77 4.44 -1.66 9.18
C PHE A 77 4.96 -0.50 10.04
N GLY A 78 6.20 -0.65 10.49
CA GLY A 78 6.89 0.34 11.31
C GLY A 78 7.42 1.53 10.53
N PRO A 79 7.81 2.62 11.23
CA PRO A 79 8.40 3.81 10.61
C PRO A 79 9.73 3.51 9.90
N ASP A 80 10.45 2.46 10.31
CA ASP A 80 11.67 1.99 9.64
C ASP A 80 11.38 1.52 8.21
N LYS A 81 10.23 0.87 7.97
CA LYS A 81 9.83 0.42 6.64
C LYS A 81 9.43 1.56 5.72
N VAL A 82 8.80 2.60 6.28
CA VAL A 82 8.53 3.84 5.54
C VAL A 82 9.83 4.50 5.10
N ALA A 83 10.78 4.68 6.03
CA ALA A 83 12.06 5.33 5.74
C ALA A 83 12.91 4.53 4.73
N GLU A 84 12.96 3.20 4.87
CA GLU A 84 13.64 2.30 3.94
C GLU A 84 13.04 2.43 2.53
N PHE A 85 11.72 2.34 2.42
CA PHE A 85 11.01 2.39 1.15
C PHE A 85 11.16 3.73 0.44
N GLN A 86 11.00 4.83 1.17
CA GLN A 86 11.18 6.19 0.65
C GLN A 86 12.60 6.40 0.11
N LYS A 87 13.62 6.02 0.89
CA LYS A 87 15.01 6.14 0.48
C LYS A 87 15.31 5.31 -0.77
N LYS A 88 14.80 4.08 -0.83
CA LYS A 88 15.03 3.17 -1.98
C LYS A 88 14.38 3.67 -3.26
N ASN A 89 13.22 4.30 -3.17
CA ASN A 89 12.43 4.74 -4.33
C ASN A 89 12.50 6.26 -4.57
N TYR A 90 13.39 6.98 -3.88
CA TYR A 90 13.59 8.43 -3.99
C TYR A 90 12.33 9.27 -3.71
N LEU A 91 11.46 8.77 -2.84
CA LEU A 91 10.21 9.41 -2.43
C LEU A 91 10.42 10.27 -1.18
N ASP A 92 9.61 11.30 -1.05
CA ASP A 92 9.63 12.21 0.09
C ASP A 92 8.44 11.95 1.03
N LEU A 93 7.31 11.43 0.51
CA LEU A 93 6.08 11.22 1.27
C LEU A 93 5.29 9.99 0.80
N ILE A 94 4.69 9.28 1.76
CA ILE A 94 3.60 8.35 1.52
C ILE A 94 2.31 9.02 2.01
N CYS A 95 1.33 9.17 1.11
CA CYS A 95 0.02 9.70 1.44
C CYS A 95 -1.01 8.56 1.39
N ARG A 96 -1.82 8.43 2.44
CA ARG A 96 -2.72 7.29 2.57
C ARG A 96 -4.07 7.62 3.22
N GLY A 97 -5.01 6.68 3.12
CA GLY A 97 -6.38 6.81 3.64
C GLY A 97 -6.66 5.80 4.76
N HIS A 98 -7.75 5.04 4.60
CA HIS A 98 -8.14 3.88 5.41
C HIS A 98 -8.46 4.10 6.91
N GLN A 99 -7.55 4.64 7.71
CA GLN A 99 -7.75 4.85 9.14
C GLN A 99 -8.43 6.19 9.43
N ILE A 100 -9.40 6.17 10.35
CA ILE A 100 -9.98 7.39 10.92
C ILE A 100 -8.94 8.02 11.86
N VAL A 101 -8.65 9.30 11.65
CA VAL A 101 -7.76 10.09 12.49
C VAL A 101 -8.60 11.19 13.14
N ASN A 102 -8.56 11.28 14.47
CA ASN A 102 -9.24 12.31 15.26
C ASN A 102 -8.25 13.39 15.72
#